data_AF-A0A817SEB1-F1
#
_entry.id   AF-A0A817SEB1-F1
#
_cell.length_a   1.000
_cell.length_b   1.000
_cell.length_c   1.000
_cell.angle_alpha   90.00
_cell.angle_beta   90.00
_cell.angle_gamma   90.00
#
_symmetry.space_group_name_H-M   'P 1'
#
loop_
_entity.id
_entity.type
_entity.pdbx_description
1 polymer ?
#
loop_
_entity_poly.entity_id
_entity_poly.type
_entity_poly.pdbx_seq_one_letter_code
_entity_poly.pdbx_strand_id
1 'polypeptide(L)'
;MATKNEPNLCSICNKSPGIRFCFGCNKQFCPKDLREHEKQLAMKFDNEVVRSHDELLDQIQQLEKSNYLSLDLFAQIEQWKQTTINKVERAAEKAQHELAELIDKKRIKATKQLQSITKEIRSRREEEIFVENDIDQLKQQIDKIRQQLGKLIQKDKTQSIIIENNHIDWNQLLHIRKIEDEHDIEEQQQSPGKQTNFSTYLSDLFATKFTSDTRNNEHLYRDPFNDELIQLCPSYPKYCVVPSTITNEEIREAAKFRSYKQFPTIVWRHINGAIIARVGQPEVGWPLRHSKEDENMIQAIINSHNDTLTTNSIESGKNLNRLLILHVGSHDAAIKNYAKYHINCNLEFMTLPDIHAISRNARMLRASNTTQCENWLSELTLTHWLHNLSVLIKAACCAVTNVDEHNRSVLVHCSNGQDHTSTMITLAEIMLDSHYLNNKWF
;
A
#
# COMPACT_ATOMS: atom_id res chain seq x y z
N MET A 1 -24.33 65.35 28.77
CA MET A 1 -25.47 64.48 29.13
C MET A 1 -24.94 63.32 29.94
N ALA A 2 -25.32 63.22 31.22
CA ALA A 2 -24.94 62.10 32.07
C ALA A 2 -25.72 60.84 31.61
N THR A 3 -25.01 59.77 31.24
CA THR A 3 -25.62 58.47 31.01
C THR A 3 -26.08 57.91 32.36
N LYS A 4 -27.39 57.79 32.54
CA LYS A 4 -27.97 57.07 33.69
C LYS A 4 -27.52 55.61 33.59
N ASN A 5 -26.72 55.14 34.56
CA ASN A 5 -26.50 53.71 34.77
C ASN A 5 -27.83 53.08 35.17
N GLU A 6 -28.46 52.34 34.25
CA GLU A 6 -29.54 51.43 34.62
C GLU A 6 -28.98 50.35 35.56
N PRO A 7 -29.70 49.98 36.64
CA PRO A 7 -29.21 48.97 37.55
C PRO A 7 -29.17 47.61 36.83
N ASN A 8 -27.99 46.98 36.79
CA ASN A 8 -27.81 45.61 36.31
C ASN A 8 -28.61 44.66 37.21
N LEU A 9 -29.88 44.42 36.88
CA LEU A 9 -30.80 43.58 37.64
C LEU A 9 -30.88 42.18 37.05
N CYS A 10 -31.19 41.22 37.90
CA CYS A 10 -31.38 39.83 37.49
C CYS A 10 -32.53 39.68 36.49
N SER A 11 -32.26 39.00 35.37
CA SER A 11 -33.20 38.76 34.28
C SER A 11 -34.40 37.85 34.63
N ILE A 12 -34.42 37.23 35.82
CA ILE A 12 -35.55 36.43 36.32
C ILE A 12 -36.34 37.19 37.37
N CYS A 13 -35.74 37.53 38.52
CA CYS A 13 -36.50 38.16 39.60
C CYS A 13 -36.63 39.68 39.50
N ASN A 14 -35.79 40.36 38.69
CA ASN A 14 -35.71 41.82 38.52
C ASN A 14 -35.61 42.64 39.83
N LYS A 15 -35.21 41.99 40.94
CA LYS A 15 -35.21 42.55 42.30
C LYS A 15 -33.81 42.69 42.89
N SER A 16 -32.88 41.85 42.47
CA SER A 16 -31.50 41.83 42.97
C SER A 16 -30.53 42.07 41.83
N PRO A 17 -29.35 42.66 42.09
CA PRO A 17 -28.36 42.89 41.05
C PRO A 17 -27.91 41.56 40.41
N GLY A 18 -27.90 41.54 39.09
CA GLY A 18 -27.42 40.42 38.28
C GLY A 18 -25.90 40.42 38.28
N ILE A 19 -25.29 39.68 39.20
CA ILE A 19 -23.82 39.65 39.37
C ILE A 19 -23.15 38.52 38.58
N ARG A 20 -23.92 37.59 38.01
CA ARG A 20 -23.39 36.46 37.24
C ARG A 20 -24.07 36.35 35.89
N PHE A 21 -23.30 36.03 34.86
CA PHE A 21 -23.75 35.99 33.49
C PHE A 21 -23.65 34.57 32.93
N CYS A 22 -24.72 34.10 32.29
CA CYS A 22 -24.70 32.85 31.53
C CYS A 22 -24.44 33.16 30.05
N PHE A 23 -23.32 32.70 29.52
CA PHE A 23 -22.95 32.89 28.12
C PHE A 23 -23.87 32.13 27.14
N GLY A 24 -24.48 31.02 27.58
CA GLY A 24 -25.36 30.22 26.73
C GLY A 24 -26.69 30.90 26.41
N CYS A 25 -27.33 31.54 27.39
CA CYS A 25 -28.61 32.23 27.18
C CYS A 25 -28.50 33.76 27.18
N ASN A 26 -27.28 34.31 27.32
CA ASN A 26 -26.97 35.74 27.30
C ASN A 26 -27.74 36.57 28.35
N LYS A 27 -28.00 35.98 29.52
CA LYS A 27 -28.78 36.60 30.63
C LYS A 27 -27.96 36.75 31.90
N GLN A 28 -28.30 37.75 32.72
CA GLN A 28 -27.69 38.00 34.01
C GLN A 28 -28.60 37.50 35.14
N PHE A 29 -28.01 36.82 36.13
CA PHE A 29 -28.74 36.18 37.21
C PHE A 29 -28.24 36.64 38.57
N CYS A 30 -29.15 36.70 39.53
CA CYS A 30 -28.77 36.72 40.94
C CYS A 30 -28.33 35.30 41.36
N PRO A 31 -27.59 35.14 42.47
CA PRO A 31 -27.11 33.81 42.91
C PRO A 31 -28.20 32.77 43.16
N LYS A 32 -29.43 33.20 43.48
CA LYS A 32 -30.55 32.29 43.68
C LYS A 32 -31.07 31.77 42.35
N ASP A 33 -31.37 32.68 41.42
CA ASP A 33 -31.97 32.33 40.12
C ASP A 33 -30.97 31.65 39.18
N LEU A 34 -29.66 31.90 39.34
CA LEU A 34 -28.63 31.17 38.60
C LEU A 34 -28.64 29.67 38.96
N ARG A 35 -28.76 29.34 40.25
CA ARG A 35 -28.82 27.94 40.69
C ARG A 35 -30.04 27.21 40.15
N GLU A 36 -31.16 27.92 40.00
CA GLU A 36 -32.36 27.35 39.40
C GLU A 36 -32.18 27.15 37.88
N HIS A 37 -31.53 28.10 37.20
CA HIS A 37 -31.17 27.97 35.79
C HIS A 37 -30.22 26.78 35.53
N GLU A 38 -29.20 26.61 36.37
CA GLU A 38 -28.26 25.47 36.30
C GLU A 38 -28.97 24.13 36.52
N LYS A 39 -29.93 24.06 37.46
CA LYS A 39 -30.76 22.86 37.67
C LYS A 39 -31.62 22.53 36.46
N GLN A 40 -32.23 23.53 35.83
CA GLN A 40 -33.01 23.32 34.60
C GLN A 40 -32.14 22.81 33.45
N LEU A 41 -30.91 23.30 33.33
CA LEU A 41 -29.96 22.80 32.33
C LEU A 41 -29.55 21.36 32.60
N ALA A 42 -29.29 20.99 33.86
CA ALA A 42 -28.99 19.60 34.23
C ALA A 42 -30.17 18.67 33.90
N MET A 43 -31.40 19.06 34.27
CA MET A 43 -32.61 18.29 33.91
C MET A 43 -32.79 18.16 32.40
N LYS A 44 -32.50 19.22 31.63
CA LYS A 44 -32.60 19.19 30.17
C LYS A 44 -31.55 18.26 29.57
N PHE A 45 -30.32 18.27 30.09
CA PHE A 45 -29.25 17.38 29.65
C PHE A 45 -29.61 15.90 29.91
N ASP A 46 -30.12 15.58 31.10
CA ASP A 46 -30.53 14.21 31.44
C ASP A 46 -31.71 13.75 30.58
N ASN A 47 -32.73 14.60 30.39
CA ASN A 47 -33.95 14.23 29.68
C ASN A 47 -33.81 14.18 28.16
N GLU A 48 -32.99 15.07 27.56
CA GLU A 48 -32.89 15.17 26.10
C GLU A 48 -31.65 14.44 25.57
N VAL A 49 -30.51 14.53 26.26
CA VAL A 49 -29.23 13.99 25.76
C VAL A 49 -29.02 12.57 26.28
N VAL A 50 -29.04 12.38 27.59
CA VAL A 50 -28.76 11.07 28.21
C VAL A 50 -29.82 10.04 27.81
N ARG A 51 -31.10 10.42 27.88
CA ARG A 51 -32.19 9.54 27.47
C ARG A 51 -32.10 9.14 25.99
N SER A 52 -31.85 10.08 25.07
CA SER A 52 -31.74 9.78 23.63
C SER A 52 -30.54 8.88 23.34
N HIS A 53 -29.43 9.09 24.04
CA HIS A 53 -28.26 8.22 23.97
C HIS A 53 -28.59 6.78 24.40
N ASP A 54 -29.27 6.62 25.53
CA ASP A 54 -29.62 5.31 26.07
C ASP A 54 -30.65 4.58 25.20
N GLU A 55 -31.62 5.29 24.63
CA GLU A 55 -32.57 4.75 23.65
C GLU A 55 -31.86 4.25 22.39
N LEU A 56 -30.85 4.98 21.89
CA LEU A 56 -30.09 4.60 20.71
C LEU A 56 -29.18 3.40 20.98
N LEU A 57 -28.60 3.31 22.18
CA LEU A 57 -27.85 2.13 22.62
C LEU A 57 -28.74 0.88 22.69
N ASP A 58 -29.96 1.00 23.20
CA ASP A 58 -30.89 -0.14 23.26
C ASP A 58 -31.29 -0.61 21.85
N GLN A 59 -31.52 0.30 20.90
CA GLN A 59 -31.79 -0.04 19.50
C GLN A 59 -30.62 -0.79 18.85
N ILE A 60 -29.37 -0.36 19.08
CA ILE A 60 -28.17 -1.05 18.57
C ILE A 60 -28.07 -2.46 19.16
N GLN A 61 -28.30 -2.61 20.47
CA GLN A 61 -28.24 -3.93 21.13
C GLN A 61 -29.36 -4.88 20.67
N GLN A 62 -30.53 -4.35 20.29
CA GLN A 62 -31.60 -5.15 19.72
C GLN A 62 -31.26 -5.65 18.31
N LEU A 63 -30.55 -4.85 17.49
CA LEU A 63 -30.06 -5.26 16.17
C LEU A 63 -29.02 -6.39 16.26
N GLU A 64 -28.21 -6.43 17.32
CA GLU A 64 -27.28 -7.55 17.57
C GLU A 64 -28.00 -8.86 17.94
N LYS A 65 -29.19 -8.77 18.56
CA LYS A 65 -29.95 -9.94 18.99
C LYS A 65 -30.82 -10.54 17.88
N SER A 66 -31.14 -9.79 16.82
CA SER A 66 -31.78 -10.35 15.63
C SER A 66 -30.77 -11.15 14.82
N ASN A 67 -30.93 -12.46 14.81
CA ASN A 67 -30.06 -13.44 14.16
C ASN A 67 -29.81 -13.05 12.69
N TYR A 68 -28.58 -12.64 12.36
CA TYR A 68 -28.12 -12.11 11.05
C TYR A 68 -28.37 -13.04 9.84
N LEU A 69 -28.81 -14.27 10.10
CA LEU A 69 -29.10 -15.33 9.13
C LEU A 69 -30.39 -15.13 8.32
N SER A 70 -31.29 -14.22 8.71
CA SER A 70 -32.54 -13.98 7.97
C SER A 70 -32.44 -12.87 6.91
N LEU A 71 -31.27 -12.27 6.70
CA LEU A 71 -31.07 -11.26 5.67
C LEU A 71 -30.92 -11.94 4.30
N ASP A 72 -31.88 -11.69 3.42
CA ASP A 72 -32.01 -12.23 2.04
C ASP A 72 -30.70 -12.15 1.22
N LEU A 73 -29.86 -11.16 1.49
CA LEU A 73 -28.55 -10.97 0.84
C LEU A 73 -27.57 -12.13 1.09
N PHE A 74 -27.56 -12.74 2.28
CA PHE A 74 -26.67 -13.88 2.55
C PHE A 74 -27.09 -15.13 1.77
N ALA A 75 -28.40 -15.34 1.59
CA ALA A 75 -28.92 -16.43 0.78
C ALA A 75 -28.53 -16.25 -0.71
N GLN A 76 -28.55 -15.01 -1.21
CA GLN A 76 -28.12 -14.69 -2.57
C GLN A 76 -26.62 -14.94 -2.79
N ILE A 77 -25.76 -14.63 -1.81
CA ILE A 77 -24.33 -14.91 -1.87
C ILE A 77 -24.07 -16.43 -1.89
N GLU A 78 -24.75 -17.20 -1.04
CA GLU A 78 -24.57 -18.66 -1.03
C GLU A 78 -25.07 -19.29 -2.35
N GLN A 79 -26.17 -18.81 -2.92
CA GLN A 79 -26.65 -19.26 -4.24
C GLN A 79 -25.65 -18.94 -5.37
N TRP A 80 -25.05 -17.75 -5.36
CA TRP A 80 -24.01 -17.38 -6.32
C TRP A 80 -22.79 -18.30 -6.22
N LYS A 81 -22.33 -18.59 -5.00
CA LYS A 81 -21.19 -19.48 -4.74
C LYS A 81 -21.43 -20.87 -5.33
N GLN A 82 -22.59 -21.47 -5.04
CA GLN A 82 -22.95 -22.80 -5.56
C GLN A 82 -23.02 -22.81 -7.09
N THR A 83 -23.57 -21.75 -7.69
CA THR A 83 -23.67 -21.63 -9.15
C THR A 83 -22.30 -21.51 -9.82
N THR A 84 -21.36 -20.80 -9.18
CA THR A 84 -20.01 -20.61 -9.71
C THR A 84 -19.18 -21.89 -9.65
N ILE A 85 -19.23 -22.62 -8.54
CA ILE A 85 -18.55 -23.93 -8.39
C ILE A 85 -19.00 -24.88 -9.50
N ASN A 86 -20.32 -25.01 -9.70
CA ASN A 86 -20.88 -25.88 -10.74
C ASN A 86 -20.42 -25.53 -12.17
N LYS A 87 -20.20 -24.23 -12.46
CA LYS A 87 -19.71 -23.80 -13.78
C LYS A 87 -18.24 -24.18 -13.98
N VAL A 88 -17.42 -24.05 -12.94
CA VAL A 88 -15.99 -24.42 -12.98
C VAL A 88 -15.83 -25.92 -13.15
N GLU A 89 -16.59 -26.72 -12.39
CA GLU A 89 -16.56 -28.18 -12.49
C GLU A 89 -16.92 -28.66 -13.91
N ARG A 90 -17.99 -28.13 -14.50
CA ARG A 90 -18.37 -28.46 -15.88
C ARG A 90 -17.31 -28.09 -16.92
N ALA A 91 -16.65 -26.95 -16.74
CA ALA A 91 -15.57 -26.56 -17.65
C ALA A 91 -14.36 -27.50 -17.54
N ALA A 92 -14.02 -27.90 -16.31
CA ALA A 92 -12.96 -28.88 -16.06
C ALA A 92 -13.29 -30.25 -16.66
N GLU A 93 -14.51 -30.75 -16.45
CA GLU A 93 -14.99 -32.01 -17.04
C GLU A 93 -14.93 -31.98 -18.57
N LYS A 94 -15.35 -30.87 -19.18
CA LYS A 94 -15.29 -30.70 -20.63
C LYS A 94 -13.85 -30.74 -21.16
N ALA A 95 -12.93 -30.02 -20.50
CA ALA A 95 -11.52 -30.03 -20.88
C ALA A 95 -10.88 -31.42 -20.73
N GLN A 96 -11.22 -32.14 -19.66
CA GLN A 96 -10.79 -33.53 -19.47
C GLN A 96 -11.31 -34.45 -20.58
N HIS A 97 -12.58 -34.29 -20.97
CA HIS A 97 -13.19 -35.05 -22.04
C HIS A 97 -12.53 -34.79 -23.40
N GLU A 98 -12.31 -33.52 -23.77
CA GLU A 98 -11.64 -33.14 -25.02
C GLU A 98 -10.20 -33.71 -25.09
N LEU A 99 -9.47 -33.68 -23.97
CA LEU A 99 -8.14 -34.27 -23.89
C LEU A 99 -8.19 -35.81 -24.09
N ALA A 100 -9.15 -36.48 -23.46
CA ALA A 100 -9.33 -37.92 -23.61
C ALA A 100 -9.65 -38.30 -25.06
N GLU A 101 -10.53 -37.56 -25.75
CA GLU A 101 -10.84 -37.79 -27.16
C GLU A 101 -9.62 -37.63 -28.07
N LEU A 102 -8.78 -36.62 -27.82
CA LEU A 102 -7.56 -36.41 -28.60
C LEU A 102 -6.56 -37.56 -28.43
N ILE A 103 -6.39 -38.05 -27.19
CA ILE A 103 -5.55 -39.21 -26.89
C ILE A 103 -6.11 -40.45 -27.61
N ASP A 104 -7.41 -40.68 -27.53
CA ASP A 104 -8.06 -41.83 -28.16
C ASP A 104 -7.97 -41.80 -29.68
N LYS A 105 -8.17 -40.63 -30.30
CA LYS A 105 -8.02 -40.46 -31.76
C LYS A 105 -6.61 -40.80 -32.22
N LYS A 106 -5.59 -40.38 -31.46
CA LYS A 106 -4.18 -40.71 -31.75
C LYS A 106 -3.89 -42.19 -31.54
N ARG A 107 -4.41 -42.80 -30.47
CA ARG A 107 -4.31 -44.24 -30.20
C ARG A 107 -4.91 -45.06 -31.33
N ILE A 108 -6.17 -44.78 -31.72
CA ILE A 108 -6.88 -45.48 -32.80
C ILE A 108 -6.11 -45.39 -34.13
N LYS A 109 -5.57 -44.21 -34.45
CA LYS A 109 -4.76 -44.02 -35.66
C LYS A 109 -3.50 -44.90 -35.65
N ALA A 110 -2.77 -44.93 -34.53
CA ALA A 110 -1.58 -45.77 -34.39
C ALA A 110 -1.92 -47.27 -34.49
N THR A 111 -3.03 -47.71 -33.87
CA THR A 111 -3.50 -49.09 -33.98
C THR A 111 -3.83 -49.49 -35.42
N LYS A 112 -4.52 -48.62 -36.18
CA LYS A 112 -4.81 -48.88 -37.61
C LYS A 112 -3.53 -49.00 -38.45
N GLN A 113 -2.54 -48.15 -38.21
CA GLN A 113 -1.26 -48.22 -38.92
C GLN A 113 -0.51 -49.52 -38.60
N LEU A 114 -0.46 -49.92 -37.32
CA LEU A 114 0.14 -51.20 -36.91
C LEU A 114 -0.58 -52.41 -37.51
N GLN A 115 -1.92 -52.38 -37.62
CA GLN A 115 -2.69 -53.43 -38.27
C GLN A 115 -2.36 -53.53 -39.77
N SER A 116 -2.14 -52.40 -40.45
CA SER A 116 -1.71 -52.38 -41.86
C SER A 116 -0.34 -53.04 -42.03
N ILE A 117 0.63 -52.65 -41.20
CA ILE A 117 1.98 -53.25 -41.17
C ILE A 117 1.90 -54.75 -40.87
N THR A 118 1.01 -55.16 -39.95
CA THR A 118 0.80 -56.58 -39.63
C THR A 118 0.30 -57.38 -40.84
N LYS A 119 -0.59 -56.81 -41.66
CA LYS A 119 -1.06 -57.46 -42.89
C LYS A 119 0.06 -57.56 -43.93
N GLU A 120 0.85 -56.51 -44.08
CA GLU A 120 2.01 -56.47 -44.98
C GLU A 120 3.07 -57.52 -44.58
N ILE A 121 3.37 -57.66 -43.29
CA ILE A 121 4.25 -58.70 -42.76
C ILE A 121 3.73 -60.11 -43.10
N ARG A 122 2.42 -60.34 -42.99
CA ARG A 122 1.82 -61.66 -43.29
C ARG A 122 1.90 -61.99 -44.79
N SER A 123 1.51 -61.07 -45.66
CA SER A 123 1.57 -61.26 -47.13
C SER A 123 3.00 -61.60 -47.58
N ARG A 124 3.98 -60.80 -47.15
CA ARG A 124 5.39 -61.00 -47.52
C ARG A 124 5.96 -62.31 -46.97
N ARG A 125 5.48 -62.78 -45.83
CA ARG A 125 5.87 -64.08 -45.26
C ARG A 125 5.26 -65.25 -46.03
N GLU A 126 4.02 -65.12 -46.51
CA GLU A 126 3.36 -66.13 -47.36
C GLU A 126 3.98 -66.22 -48.75
N GLU A 127 4.48 -65.09 -49.27
CA GLU A 127 5.17 -65.01 -50.57
C GLU A 127 6.64 -65.50 -50.52
N GLU A 128 7.22 -65.69 -49.33
CA GLU A 128 8.64 -66.06 -49.09
C GLU A 128 9.68 -65.15 -49.79
N ILE A 129 9.28 -63.97 -50.23
CA ILE A 129 10.13 -63.01 -50.96
C ILE A 129 10.26 -61.75 -50.12
N PHE A 130 11.41 -61.57 -49.49
CA PHE A 130 11.79 -60.32 -48.82
C PHE A 130 13.29 -60.09 -48.93
N VAL A 131 13.68 -58.83 -49.14
CA VAL A 131 15.08 -58.38 -49.17
C VAL A 131 15.39 -57.42 -48.01
N GLU A 132 16.65 -57.09 -47.77
CA GLU A 132 17.07 -56.24 -46.64
C GLU A 132 16.37 -54.88 -46.63
N ASN A 133 16.14 -54.29 -47.80
CA ASN A 133 15.42 -53.02 -47.94
C ASN A 133 13.97 -53.09 -47.43
N ASP A 134 13.31 -54.23 -47.58
CA ASP A 134 11.94 -54.45 -47.10
C ASP A 134 11.88 -54.45 -45.57
N ILE A 135 12.86 -55.09 -44.94
CA ILE A 135 13.00 -55.16 -43.49
C ILE A 135 13.25 -53.75 -42.93
N ASP A 136 14.13 -53.00 -43.57
CA ASP A 136 14.47 -51.63 -43.15
C ASP A 136 13.29 -50.67 -43.32
N GLN A 137 12.51 -50.82 -44.40
CA GLN A 137 11.29 -50.04 -44.60
C GLN A 137 10.25 -50.29 -43.50
N LEU A 138 10.00 -51.57 -43.14
CA LEU A 138 9.07 -51.92 -42.07
C LEU A 138 9.54 -51.43 -40.70
N LYS A 139 10.85 -51.53 -40.42
CA LYS A 139 11.45 -50.97 -39.19
C LYS A 139 11.26 -49.47 -39.09
N GLN A 140 11.54 -48.72 -40.17
CA GLN A 140 11.34 -47.27 -40.19
C GLN A 140 9.89 -46.87 -39.95
N GLN A 141 8.92 -47.61 -40.50
CA GLN A 141 7.51 -47.35 -40.25
C GLN A 141 7.12 -47.59 -38.77
N ILE A 142 7.61 -48.67 -38.16
CA ILE A 142 7.38 -48.98 -36.74
C ILE A 142 8.01 -47.92 -35.84
N ASP A 143 9.25 -47.50 -36.12
CA ASP A 143 9.94 -46.48 -35.33
C ASP A 143 9.29 -45.10 -35.46
N LYS A 144 8.73 -44.77 -36.63
CA LYS A 144 7.92 -43.56 -36.82
C LYS A 144 6.67 -43.56 -35.94
N ILE A 145 5.96 -44.69 -35.84
CA ILE A 145 4.80 -44.83 -34.94
C ILE A 145 5.25 -44.74 -33.48
N ARG A 146 6.37 -45.38 -33.13
CA ARG A 146 6.96 -45.33 -31.79
C ARG A 146 7.33 -43.89 -31.38
N GLN A 147 7.94 -43.10 -32.26
CA GLN A 147 8.24 -41.69 -32.00
C GLN A 147 6.97 -40.85 -31.84
N GLN A 148 5.92 -41.10 -32.63
CA GLN A 148 4.64 -40.39 -32.52
C GLN A 148 3.92 -40.67 -31.19
N LEU A 149 4.02 -41.90 -30.67
CA LEU A 149 3.47 -42.27 -29.36
C LEU A 149 4.38 -41.84 -28.19
N GLY A 150 5.70 -41.88 -28.37
CA GLY A 150 6.69 -41.49 -27.36
C GLY A 150 6.53 -40.04 -26.90
N LYS A 151 6.18 -39.12 -27.81
CA LYS A 151 5.87 -37.71 -27.48
C LYS A 151 4.64 -37.51 -26.59
N LEU A 152 3.75 -38.50 -26.45
CA LEU A 152 2.55 -38.45 -25.60
C LEU A 152 2.76 -39.12 -24.23
N ILE A 153 3.73 -40.04 -24.16
CA ILE A 153 4.02 -40.87 -22.98
C ILE A 153 5.24 -40.32 -22.20
N GLN A 154 6.02 -39.41 -22.80
CA GLN A 154 7.11 -38.74 -22.10
C GLN A 154 6.59 -38.03 -20.85
N LYS A 155 7.06 -38.52 -19.70
CA LYS A 155 7.01 -37.92 -18.36
C LYS A 155 7.84 -36.63 -18.29
N ASP A 156 7.92 -35.86 -19.37
CA ASP A 156 8.63 -34.60 -19.32
C ASP A 156 7.79 -33.62 -18.50
N LYS A 157 8.34 -33.24 -17.34
CA LYS A 157 7.79 -32.29 -16.36
C LYS A 157 7.52 -30.89 -16.94
N THR A 158 7.71 -30.69 -18.24
CA THR A 158 7.70 -29.39 -18.93
C THR A 158 6.46 -29.14 -19.77
N GLN A 159 5.58 -30.12 -19.96
CA GLN A 159 4.24 -29.88 -20.52
C GLN A 159 3.20 -29.77 -19.41
N SER A 160 3.35 -28.74 -18.56
CA SER A 160 2.23 -28.24 -17.79
C SER A 160 1.22 -27.66 -18.76
N ILE A 161 0.01 -28.23 -18.83
CA ILE A 161 -1.14 -27.53 -19.41
C ILE A 161 -1.26 -26.23 -18.62
N ILE A 162 -0.91 -25.11 -19.25
CA ILE A 162 -1.08 -23.78 -18.65
C ILE A 162 -2.59 -23.55 -18.61
N ILE A 163 -3.20 -23.81 -17.46
CA ILE A 163 -4.56 -23.33 -17.20
C ILE A 163 -4.39 -21.82 -16.98
N GLU A 164 -4.58 -21.03 -18.04
CA GLU A 164 -4.54 -19.57 -18.04
C GLU A 164 -5.74 -18.97 -17.29
N ASN A 165 -5.95 -19.33 -16.03
CA ASN A 165 -6.98 -18.74 -15.17
C ASN A 165 -6.41 -18.05 -13.93
N ASN A 166 -5.09 -17.77 -13.93
CA ASN A 166 -4.43 -16.96 -12.91
C ASN A 166 -4.77 -15.45 -13.01
N HIS A 167 -5.72 -15.06 -13.87
CA HIS A 167 -6.17 -13.68 -14.05
C HIS A 167 -7.52 -13.36 -13.40
N ILE A 168 -8.21 -14.34 -12.81
CA ILE A 168 -9.44 -14.06 -12.06
C ILE A 168 -9.07 -13.67 -10.64
N ASP A 169 -9.14 -12.37 -10.33
CA ASP A 169 -9.06 -11.89 -8.95
C ASP A 169 -10.36 -12.27 -8.22
N TRP A 170 -10.28 -13.38 -7.48
CA TRP A 170 -11.40 -13.91 -6.70
C TRP A 170 -11.95 -12.91 -5.68
N ASN A 171 -11.21 -11.85 -5.34
CA ASN A 171 -11.62 -10.82 -4.39
C ASN A 171 -12.53 -9.72 -4.99
N GLN A 172 -12.74 -9.70 -6.31
CA GLN A 172 -13.52 -8.65 -7.01
C GLN A 172 -14.87 -9.12 -7.60
N LEU A 173 -15.21 -10.41 -7.46
CA LEU A 173 -16.40 -10.98 -8.10
C LEU A 173 -17.73 -10.59 -7.43
N LEU A 174 -17.71 -10.26 -6.14
CA LEU A 174 -18.88 -9.84 -5.37
C LEU A 174 -18.61 -8.52 -4.65
N HIS A 175 -19.39 -7.49 -4.99
CA HIS A 175 -19.37 -6.20 -4.33
C HIS A 175 -20.74 -5.92 -3.68
N ILE A 176 -20.74 -5.74 -2.36
CA ILE A 176 -21.91 -5.22 -1.64
C ILE A 176 -21.86 -3.69 -1.79
N ARG A 177 -22.73 -3.14 -2.65
CA ARG A 177 -22.89 -1.69 -2.76
C ARG A 177 -23.81 -1.20 -1.65
N LYS A 178 -23.30 -0.30 -0.81
CA LYS A 178 -24.10 0.49 0.10
C LYS A 178 -24.86 1.52 -0.75
N ILE A 179 -26.18 1.51 -0.71
CA ILE A 179 -26.99 2.59 -1.27
C ILE A 179 -26.91 3.70 -0.23
N GLU A 180 -26.08 4.72 -0.47
CA GLU A 180 -25.99 5.88 0.41
C GLU A 180 -27.04 6.90 -0.05
N ASP A 181 -28.00 7.18 0.82
CA ASP A 181 -28.92 8.30 0.64
C ASP A 181 -28.12 9.63 0.70
N GLU A 182 -28.36 10.50 -0.27
CA GLU A 182 -27.56 11.68 -0.64
C GLU A 182 -27.55 12.86 0.37
N HIS A 183 -27.62 12.68 1.69
CA HIS A 183 -27.79 13.83 2.62
C HIS A 183 -26.70 14.10 3.67
N ASP A 184 -25.67 13.27 3.82
CA ASP A 184 -24.69 13.47 4.89
C ASP A 184 -23.29 13.85 4.36
N ILE A 185 -23.16 15.06 3.80
CA ILE A 185 -21.88 15.75 3.68
C ILE A 185 -22.07 17.20 4.14
N GLU A 186 -22.17 17.43 5.44
CA GLU A 186 -21.78 18.69 6.09
C GLU A 186 -21.94 18.51 7.61
N GLU A 187 -20.83 18.34 8.32
CA GLU A 187 -20.56 18.72 9.72
C GLU A 187 -19.62 17.71 10.40
N GLN A 188 -18.31 17.98 10.38
CA GLN A 188 -17.40 17.52 11.44
C GLN A 188 -16.46 18.65 11.85
N GLN A 189 -16.89 19.43 12.84
CA GLN A 189 -16.02 20.16 13.75
C GLN A 189 -15.92 19.42 15.09
N GLN A 190 -14.70 19.06 15.45
CA GLN A 190 -14.10 18.83 16.78
C GLN A 190 -15.01 18.52 17.99
N SER A 191 -14.91 17.30 18.53
CA SER A 191 -14.16 16.93 19.78
C SER A 191 -14.66 15.58 20.37
N PRO A 192 -14.12 15.07 21.50
CA PRO A 192 -13.07 14.05 21.55
C PRO A 192 -13.57 12.69 22.09
N GLY A 193 -13.29 11.59 21.39
CA GLY A 193 -13.63 10.25 21.91
C GLY A 193 -13.15 9.07 21.06
N LYS A 194 -12.18 8.32 21.61
CA LYS A 194 -11.70 6.98 21.22
C LYS A 194 -11.20 6.81 19.78
N GLN A 195 -9.93 7.18 19.58
CA GLN A 195 -9.09 6.61 18.53
C GLN A 195 -9.01 5.09 18.69
N THR A 196 -9.75 4.33 17.89
CA THR A 196 -9.20 3.07 17.39
C THR A 196 -8.04 3.46 16.50
N ASN A 197 -6.83 3.06 16.91
CA ASN A 197 -5.58 3.50 16.28
C ASN A 197 -5.54 3.06 14.81
N PHE A 198 -5.87 3.99 13.90
CA PHE A 198 -5.63 3.87 12.46
C PHE A 198 -4.19 3.44 12.16
N SER A 199 -3.26 3.86 13.03
CA SER A 199 -1.86 3.42 13.06
C SER A 199 -1.70 1.90 13.21
N THR A 200 -2.51 1.23 14.04
CA THR A 200 -2.44 -0.22 14.27
C THR A 200 -2.94 -0.98 13.05
N TYR A 201 -4.05 -0.54 12.44
CA TYR A 201 -4.58 -1.14 11.21
C TYR A 201 -3.58 -1.08 10.05
N LEU A 202 -2.99 0.09 9.79
CA LEU A 202 -1.95 0.23 8.77
C LEU A 202 -0.70 -0.59 9.10
N SER A 203 -0.32 -0.66 10.36
CA SER A 203 0.84 -1.45 10.81
C SER A 203 0.65 -2.94 10.54
N ASP A 204 -0.51 -3.51 10.91
CA ASP A 204 -0.80 -4.93 10.70
C ASP A 204 -0.94 -5.28 9.21
N LEU A 205 -1.45 -4.35 8.40
CA LEU A 205 -1.58 -4.49 6.95
C LEU A 205 -0.21 -4.41 6.24
N PHE A 206 0.67 -3.53 6.70
CA PHE A 206 2.06 -3.41 6.21
C PHE A 206 2.87 -4.66 6.53
N ALA A 207 2.74 -5.17 7.76
CA ALA A 207 3.33 -6.45 8.18
C ALA A 207 2.82 -7.60 7.32
N THR A 208 1.52 -7.63 7.02
CA THR A 208 0.92 -8.66 6.15
C THR A 208 1.48 -8.59 4.72
N LYS A 209 1.63 -7.40 4.13
CA LYS A 209 2.17 -7.24 2.76
C LYS A 209 3.63 -7.74 2.68
N PHE A 210 4.50 -7.32 3.60
CA PHE A 210 5.90 -7.74 3.60
C PHE A 210 6.13 -9.22 3.94
N THR A 211 5.23 -9.84 4.74
CA THR A 211 5.31 -11.27 5.11
C THR A 211 4.63 -12.20 4.11
N SER A 212 3.58 -11.74 3.42
CA SER A 212 2.83 -12.51 2.42
C SER A 212 3.55 -12.64 1.07
N ASP A 213 4.47 -11.73 0.75
CA ASP A 213 5.32 -11.82 -0.43
C ASP A 213 6.49 -12.78 -0.13
N THR A 214 6.20 -14.09 -0.14
CA THR A 214 7.11 -15.18 0.25
C THR A 214 8.24 -15.44 -0.76
N ARG A 215 8.53 -14.49 -1.66
CA ARG A 215 9.69 -14.55 -2.56
C ARG A 215 10.80 -13.67 -1.96
N ASN A 216 11.76 -14.30 -1.28
CA ASN A 216 13.04 -13.71 -0.86
C ASN A 216 12.99 -12.56 0.18
N ASN A 217 12.01 -12.52 1.09
CA ASN A 217 11.93 -11.50 2.16
C ASN A 217 12.55 -11.93 3.51
N GLU A 218 13.07 -13.16 3.64
CA GLU A 218 13.70 -13.65 4.90
C GLU A 218 14.85 -12.74 5.39
N HIS A 219 15.51 -12.01 4.49
CA HIS A 219 16.65 -11.15 4.80
C HIS A 219 16.29 -9.68 5.07
N LEU A 220 15.01 -9.30 4.92
CA LEU A 220 14.54 -7.90 5.06
C LEU A 220 13.55 -7.69 6.20
N TYR A 221 12.99 -8.78 6.74
CA TYR A 221 11.96 -8.71 7.75
C TYR A 221 12.54 -8.78 9.17
N ARG A 222 12.00 -7.97 10.07
CA ARG A 222 12.18 -8.11 11.52
C ARG A 222 10.80 -8.21 12.18
N ASP A 223 10.61 -9.28 12.95
CA ASP A 223 9.46 -9.56 13.83
C ASP A 223 9.18 -8.35 14.76
N PRO A 224 7.91 -8.07 15.16
CA PRO A 224 7.48 -7.10 16.16
C PRO A 224 8.59 -6.50 17.02
N PHE A 225 8.83 -5.21 16.79
CA PHE A 225 9.76 -4.39 17.55
C PHE A 225 9.44 -4.57 19.04
N ASN A 226 10.45 -5.01 19.81
CA ASN A 226 10.43 -4.95 21.26
C ASN A 226 10.04 -3.51 21.69
N ASP A 227 9.26 -3.36 22.76
CA ASP A 227 8.67 -2.09 23.21
C ASP A 227 9.71 -0.94 23.29
N GLU A 228 10.98 -1.27 23.52
CA GLU A 228 12.11 -0.32 23.53
C GLU A 228 12.35 0.41 22.20
N LEU A 229 12.18 -0.23 21.04
CA LEU A 229 12.40 0.42 19.75
C LEU A 229 11.19 1.26 19.30
N ILE A 230 9.98 0.92 19.76
CA ILE A 230 8.80 1.77 19.61
C ILE A 230 9.02 3.09 20.36
N GLN A 231 9.63 3.04 21.54
CA GLN A 231 10.00 4.23 22.31
C GLN A 231 11.12 5.05 21.65
N LEU A 232 11.99 4.41 20.86
CA LEU A 232 13.12 5.08 20.18
C LEU A 232 12.66 6.11 19.16
N CYS A 233 11.63 5.80 18.36
CA CYS A 233 11.06 6.70 17.37
C CYS A 233 9.52 6.66 17.42
N PRO A 234 8.87 7.45 18.29
CA PRO A 234 7.41 7.45 18.43
C PRO A 234 6.64 7.84 17.17
N SER A 235 7.32 8.47 16.20
CA SER A 235 6.74 8.85 14.91
C SER A 235 6.70 7.72 13.88
N TYR A 236 7.34 6.58 14.16
CA TYR A 236 7.36 5.41 13.28
C TYR A 236 6.26 4.41 13.65
N PRO A 237 5.78 3.61 12.67
CA PRO A 237 4.80 2.57 12.93
C PRO A 237 5.36 1.48 13.85
N LYS A 238 4.46 0.65 14.40
CA LYS A 238 4.81 -0.47 15.29
C LYS A 238 5.77 -1.46 14.61
N TYR A 239 5.68 -1.59 13.28
CA TYR A 239 6.57 -2.43 12.47
C TYR A 239 7.32 -1.57 11.45
N CYS A 240 8.64 -1.60 11.51
CA CYS A 240 9.56 -1.02 10.52
C CYS A 240 10.35 -2.14 9.82
N VAL A 241 10.79 -1.90 8.59
CA VAL A 241 11.50 -2.91 7.78
C VAL A 241 12.95 -2.49 7.64
N VAL A 242 13.87 -3.35 8.07
CA VAL A 242 15.32 -3.11 8.06
C VAL A 242 16.06 -4.37 7.64
N PRO A 243 17.23 -4.28 7.00
CA PRO A 243 18.03 -5.45 6.66
C PRO A 243 18.32 -6.33 7.88
N SER A 244 18.15 -7.64 7.74
CA SER A 244 18.36 -8.66 8.80
C SER A 244 19.78 -8.67 9.37
N THR A 245 20.75 -8.14 8.62
CA THR A 245 22.15 -7.99 9.04
C THR A 245 22.37 -6.93 10.12
N ILE A 246 21.39 -6.03 10.33
CA ILE A 246 21.49 -4.93 11.28
C ILE A 246 20.96 -5.35 12.66
N THR A 247 21.76 -5.12 13.70
CA THR A 247 21.39 -5.42 15.10
C THR A 247 20.50 -4.33 15.71
N ASN A 248 19.75 -4.66 16.78
CA ASN A 248 18.96 -3.66 17.51
C ASN A 248 19.83 -2.53 18.08
N GLU A 249 21.06 -2.83 18.48
CA GLU A 249 22.00 -1.83 19.00
C GLU A 249 22.45 -0.85 17.91
N GLU A 250 22.78 -1.35 16.73
CA GLU A 250 23.10 -0.49 15.58
C GLU A 250 21.94 0.44 15.22
N ILE A 251 20.68 -0.03 15.31
CA ILE A 251 19.50 0.83 15.10
C ILE A 251 19.46 1.94 16.15
N ARG A 252 19.66 1.63 17.43
CA ARG A 252 19.64 2.62 18.51
C ARG A 252 20.70 3.70 18.30
N GLU A 253 21.94 3.30 17.97
CA GLU A 253 23.03 4.24 17.73
C GLU A 253 22.84 5.04 16.44
N ALA A 254 22.41 4.41 15.34
CA ALA A 254 22.10 5.11 14.09
C ALA A 254 20.97 6.13 14.27
N ALA A 255 19.92 5.75 15.00
CA ALA A 255 18.81 6.65 15.30
C ALA A 255 19.27 7.90 16.07
N LYS A 256 20.27 7.80 16.96
CA LYS A 256 20.79 8.98 17.66
C LYS A 256 21.35 10.04 16.71
N PHE A 257 21.84 9.62 15.55
CA PHE A 257 22.39 10.49 14.50
C PHE A 257 21.34 11.02 13.52
N ARG A 258 20.07 10.61 13.63
CA ARG A 258 18.99 11.03 12.75
C ARG A 258 18.02 11.98 13.46
N SER A 259 17.60 13.01 12.71
CA SER A 259 16.57 13.94 13.15
C SER A 259 15.31 13.19 13.58
N TYR A 260 14.79 13.54 14.76
CA TYR A 260 13.65 12.85 15.41
C TYR A 260 13.82 11.33 15.58
N LYS A 261 15.07 10.84 15.60
CA LYS A 261 15.39 9.41 15.72
C LYS A 261 14.81 8.55 14.59
N GLN A 262 14.54 9.17 13.45
CA GLN A 262 14.00 8.52 12.25
C GLN A 262 15.12 7.80 11.49
N PHE A 263 15.47 6.61 11.96
CA PHE A 263 16.45 5.73 11.34
C PHE A 263 15.99 5.21 9.95
N PRO A 264 16.92 4.84 9.06
CA PRO A 264 16.57 4.28 7.76
C PRO A 264 15.60 3.08 7.84
N THR A 265 14.45 3.15 7.19
CA THR A 265 13.51 2.02 7.08
C THR A 265 13.01 1.85 5.65
N ILE A 266 12.92 0.61 5.21
CA ILE A 266 12.37 0.23 3.91
C ILE A 266 10.85 0.41 3.97
N VAL A 267 10.28 0.97 2.91
CA VAL A 267 8.83 1.18 2.79
C VAL A 267 8.22 0.49 1.59
N TRP A 268 9.03 0.20 0.56
CA TRP A 268 8.55 -0.48 -0.63
C TRP A 268 9.67 -1.26 -1.31
N ARG A 269 9.32 -2.37 -1.98
CA ARG A 269 10.26 -3.22 -2.72
C ARG A 269 9.69 -3.56 -4.10
N HIS A 270 10.53 -3.41 -5.12
CA HIS A 270 10.23 -3.78 -6.49
C HIS A 270 10.49 -5.27 -6.73
N ILE A 271 9.81 -5.85 -7.73
CA ILE A 271 10.06 -7.22 -8.21
C ILE A 271 11.50 -7.44 -8.72
N ASN A 272 12.24 -6.36 -9.02
CA ASN A 272 13.62 -6.43 -9.51
C ASN A 272 14.66 -6.41 -8.36
N GLY A 273 14.22 -6.27 -7.11
CA GLY A 273 15.05 -6.19 -5.92
C GLY A 273 15.31 -4.75 -5.43
N ALA A 274 15.08 -3.72 -6.25
CA ALA A 274 15.20 -2.33 -5.84
C ALA A 274 14.22 -1.98 -4.71
N ILE A 275 14.65 -1.12 -3.80
CA ILE A 275 13.83 -0.69 -2.66
C ILE A 275 13.67 0.83 -2.62
N ILE A 276 12.56 1.27 -2.05
CA ILE A 276 12.37 2.64 -1.57
C ILE A 276 12.45 2.59 -0.05
N ALA A 277 13.30 3.43 0.52
CA ALA A 277 13.46 3.60 1.94
C ALA A 277 13.24 5.07 2.34
N ARG A 278 12.80 5.29 3.58
CA ARG A 278 12.67 6.62 4.18
C ARG A 278 13.65 6.80 5.33
N VAL A 279 14.04 8.04 5.58
CA VAL A 279 14.90 8.38 6.72
C VAL A 279 14.75 9.87 7.12
N GLY A 280 15.07 10.20 8.37
CA GLY A 280 15.30 11.59 8.79
C GLY A 280 16.63 12.14 8.25
N GLN A 281 16.80 13.46 8.21
CA GLN A 281 18.11 14.03 7.89
C GLN A 281 19.14 13.69 8.99
N PRO A 282 20.43 13.49 8.64
CA PRO A 282 21.49 13.25 9.60
C PRO A 282 21.85 14.54 10.35
N GLU A 283 22.07 14.40 11.65
CA GLU A 283 22.47 15.47 12.55
C GLU A 283 24.00 15.59 12.61
N VAL A 284 24.63 15.91 11.47
CA VAL A 284 26.09 16.11 11.42
C VAL A 284 26.56 17.24 12.33
N GLY A 285 25.76 18.31 12.48
CA GLY A 285 26.11 19.48 13.30
C GLY A 285 27.48 20.10 12.97
N TRP A 286 27.96 20.95 13.88
CA TRP A 286 29.36 21.38 13.94
C TRP A 286 29.99 20.87 15.24
N PRO A 287 31.17 20.24 15.22
CA PRO A 287 31.94 19.81 14.03
C PRO A 287 31.20 18.69 13.28
N LEU A 288 31.51 18.49 11.98
CA LEU A 288 30.91 17.46 11.10
C LEU A 288 30.97 16.05 11.72
N ARG A 289 29.98 15.70 12.55
CA ARG A 289 29.84 14.40 13.22
C ARG A 289 29.52 13.33 12.18
N HIS A 290 29.86 12.10 12.52
CA HIS A 290 29.56 10.91 11.73
C HIS A 290 29.13 9.79 12.69
N SER A 291 28.34 8.85 12.18
CA SER A 291 27.96 7.64 12.88
C SER A 291 28.28 6.45 11.99
N LYS A 292 29.16 5.59 12.49
CA LYS A 292 29.52 4.35 11.81
C LYS A 292 28.31 3.42 11.68
N GLU A 293 27.44 3.43 12.68
CA GLU A 293 26.23 2.63 12.75
C GLU A 293 25.20 3.11 11.71
N ASP A 294 25.06 4.42 11.52
CA ASP A 294 24.26 4.98 10.43
C ASP A 294 24.84 4.63 9.06
N GLU A 295 26.15 4.77 8.86
CA GLU A 295 26.83 4.39 7.63
C GLU A 295 26.64 2.89 7.32
N ASN A 296 26.76 2.01 8.34
CA ASN A 296 26.49 0.59 8.22
C ASN A 296 25.05 0.31 7.80
N MET A 297 24.08 1.02 8.38
CA MET A 297 22.66 0.85 8.04
C MET A 297 22.38 1.22 6.58
N ILE A 298 22.98 2.32 6.09
CA ILE A 298 22.90 2.73 4.69
C ILE A 298 23.56 1.70 3.76
N GLN A 299 24.72 1.16 4.13
CA GLN A 299 25.36 0.08 3.36
C GLN A 299 24.55 -1.20 3.35
N ALA A 300 23.89 -1.56 4.45
CA ALA A 300 23.02 -2.73 4.49
C ALA A 300 21.80 -2.57 3.56
N ILE A 301 21.22 -1.36 3.49
CA ILE A 301 20.17 -1.01 2.52
C ILE A 301 20.69 -1.18 1.08
N ILE A 302 21.89 -0.68 0.77
CA ILE A 302 22.53 -0.88 -0.55
C ILE A 302 22.66 -2.37 -0.89
N ASN A 303 23.03 -3.19 0.09
CA ASN A 303 23.28 -4.62 -0.11
C ASN A 303 21.98 -5.44 -0.24
N SER A 304 20.87 -5.00 0.37
CA SER A 304 19.57 -5.68 0.25
C SER A 304 18.98 -5.73 -1.17
N HIS A 305 19.56 -4.94 -2.08
CA HIS A 305 19.22 -4.92 -3.49
C HIS A 305 19.53 -6.25 -4.23
N ASN A 306 20.45 -7.07 -3.72
CA ASN A 306 21.10 -8.15 -4.50
C ASN A 306 20.46 -9.56 -4.39
N ASP A 307 19.44 -9.77 -3.55
CA ASP A 307 18.97 -11.15 -3.24
C ASP A 307 18.11 -11.80 -4.34
N THR A 308 17.88 -11.16 -5.49
CA THR A 308 17.10 -11.71 -6.60
C THR A 308 17.92 -12.08 -7.83
N LEU A 309 19.18 -11.64 -7.94
CA LEU A 309 20.03 -11.91 -9.10
C LEU A 309 21.28 -12.69 -8.65
N THR A 310 21.15 -14.01 -8.69
CA THR A 310 22.18 -15.03 -8.92
C THR A 310 23.64 -14.61 -8.74
N THR A 311 24.32 -15.40 -7.89
CA THR A 311 25.76 -15.63 -7.65
C THR A 311 26.74 -15.65 -8.85
N ASN A 312 26.40 -15.12 -10.03
CA ASN A 312 27.23 -15.16 -11.25
C ASN A 312 27.69 -13.77 -11.75
N SER A 313 27.50 -12.68 -10.99
CA SER A 313 27.91 -11.32 -11.42
C SER A 313 28.97 -10.66 -10.51
N ILE A 314 29.81 -11.47 -9.85
CA ILE A 314 30.94 -10.98 -9.05
C ILE A 314 32.06 -10.37 -9.92
N GLU A 315 32.04 -10.53 -11.24
CA GLU A 315 33.14 -10.09 -12.12
C GLU A 315 32.98 -8.74 -12.85
N SER A 316 31.97 -7.92 -12.53
CA SER A 316 31.93 -6.54 -13.06
C SER A 316 31.96 -5.51 -11.93
N GLY A 317 33.15 -5.36 -11.34
CA GLY A 317 33.48 -4.21 -10.51
C GLY A 317 33.40 -2.92 -11.34
N LYS A 318 32.23 -2.27 -11.40
CA LYS A 318 32.05 -0.88 -11.84
C LYS A 318 30.65 -0.26 -11.70
N ASN A 319 29.65 -0.86 -11.04
CA ASN A 319 28.42 -0.13 -10.69
C ASN A 319 28.52 0.49 -9.29
N LEU A 320 29.23 1.62 -9.23
CA LEU A 320 29.54 2.38 -8.02
C LEU A 320 28.39 3.27 -7.50
N ASN A 321 27.16 3.14 -8.01
CA ASN A 321 26.05 4.05 -7.68
C ASN A 321 24.72 3.30 -7.48
N ARG A 322 24.66 2.43 -6.47
CA ARG A 322 23.50 1.54 -6.23
C ARG A 322 22.37 2.17 -5.42
N LEU A 323 22.62 3.30 -4.74
CA LEU A 323 21.62 4.02 -3.96
C LEU A 323 21.53 5.48 -4.40
N LEU A 324 20.33 5.95 -4.70
CA LEU A 324 20.04 7.37 -4.88
C LEU A 324 19.47 7.90 -3.56
N ILE A 325 20.14 8.87 -2.95
CA ILE A 325 19.60 9.66 -1.85
C ILE A 325 18.86 10.85 -2.47
N LEU A 326 17.57 10.94 -2.18
CA LEU A 326 16.69 11.96 -2.72
C LEU A 326 16.27 12.92 -1.61
N HIS A 327 16.79 14.15 -1.65
CA HIS A 327 16.41 15.22 -0.74
C HIS A 327 15.21 16.00 -1.27
N VAL A 328 14.09 15.88 -0.58
CA VAL A 328 12.82 16.53 -0.91
C VAL A 328 12.63 17.76 -0.01
N GLY A 329 13.44 18.80 -0.25
CA GLY A 329 13.44 20.04 0.53
C GLY A 329 14.41 21.09 0.00
N SER A 330 14.59 22.17 0.76
CA SER A 330 15.47 23.30 0.40
C SER A 330 16.96 22.90 0.43
N HIS A 331 17.72 23.35 -0.58
CA HIS A 331 19.13 22.97 -0.81
C HIS A 331 20.09 23.24 0.36
N ASP A 332 19.95 24.37 1.07
CA ASP A 332 20.98 24.88 1.99
C ASP A 332 21.25 23.99 3.22
N ALA A 333 20.25 23.22 3.66
CA ALA A 333 20.37 22.35 4.82
C ALA A 333 21.05 21.01 4.48
N ALA A 334 20.87 20.50 3.26
CA ALA A 334 21.18 19.12 2.94
C ALA A 334 22.59 18.90 2.34
N ILE A 335 23.17 19.89 1.65
CA ILE A 335 24.53 19.79 1.09
C ILE A 335 25.58 19.62 2.21
N LYS A 336 25.45 20.37 3.31
CA LYS A 336 26.38 20.29 4.46
C LYS A 336 26.32 18.95 5.19
N ASN A 337 25.15 18.30 5.16
CA ASN A 337 24.86 17.11 5.94
C ASN A 337 25.22 15.81 5.23
N TYR A 338 25.39 15.82 3.90
CA TYR A 338 25.64 14.63 3.11
C TYR A 338 26.94 14.63 2.30
N ALA A 339 27.78 15.65 2.46
CA ALA A 339 29.08 15.79 1.79
C ALA A 339 30.12 14.68 2.08
N LYS A 340 29.74 13.61 2.76
CA LYS A 340 30.61 12.48 3.12
C LYS A 340 30.02 11.10 2.78
N TYR A 341 28.74 11.00 2.43
CA TYR A 341 28.10 9.75 1.96
C TYR A 341 28.47 9.40 0.50
N HIS A 342 29.59 9.91 -0.01
CA HIS A 342 29.96 9.86 -1.44
C HIS A 342 30.44 8.50 -1.94
N ILE A 343 30.53 7.48 -1.08
CA ILE A 343 30.90 6.13 -1.50
C ILE A 343 29.60 5.33 -1.70
N ASN A 344 29.31 5.02 -2.96
CA ASN A 344 28.15 4.23 -3.42
C ASN A 344 26.78 4.91 -3.45
N CYS A 345 26.69 6.21 -3.12
CA CYS A 345 25.45 6.98 -3.13
C CYS A 345 25.53 8.20 -4.07
N ASN A 346 24.47 8.44 -4.85
CA ASN A 346 24.26 9.76 -5.47
C ASN A 346 23.31 10.56 -4.59
N LEU A 347 23.49 11.86 -4.53
CA LEU A 347 22.57 12.76 -3.86
C LEU A 347 21.92 13.68 -4.90
N GLU A 348 20.60 13.70 -4.94
CA GLU A 348 19.81 14.61 -5.75
C GLU A 348 18.88 15.46 -4.89
N PHE A 349 18.67 16.71 -5.30
CA PHE A 349 17.86 17.68 -4.58
C PHE A 349 16.69 18.12 -5.44
N MET A 350 15.48 18.02 -4.89
CA MET A 350 14.26 18.33 -5.63
C MET A 350 13.72 19.74 -5.35
N THR A 351 14.34 20.55 -4.47
CA THR A 351 13.96 21.97 -4.23
C THR A 351 12.49 22.23 -3.86
N LEU A 352 11.85 21.35 -3.09
CA LEU A 352 10.51 21.68 -2.58
C LEU A 352 10.59 22.76 -1.49
N PRO A 353 9.71 23.76 -1.53
CA PRO A 353 9.64 24.76 -0.48
C PRO A 353 9.02 24.16 0.79
N ASP A 354 9.33 24.75 1.94
CA ASP A 354 8.84 24.27 3.24
C ASP A 354 7.31 24.42 3.42
N ILE A 355 6.80 23.86 4.51
CA ILE A 355 5.37 23.88 4.86
C ILE A 355 4.79 25.31 4.95
N HIS A 356 5.59 26.30 5.38
CA HIS A 356 5.15 27.67 5.52
C HIS A 356 4.96 28.33 4.14
N ALA A 357 5.89 28.09 3.23
CA ALA A 357 5.80 28.52 1.85
C ALA A 357 4.67 27.81 1.11
N ILE A 358 4.49 26.48 1.25
CA ILE A 358 3.34 25.76 0.70
C ILE A 358 2.02 26.33 1.21
N SER A 359 1.91 26.60 2.51
CA SER A 359 0.69 27.19 3.12
C SER A 359 0.38 28.59 2.59
N ARG A 360 1.42 29.42 2.37
CA ARG A 360 1.27 30.74 1.77
C ARG A 360 0.82 30.64 0.31
N ASN A 361 1.44 29.77 -0.47
CA ASN A 361 1.12 29.52 -1.88
C ASN A 361 -0.34 29.04 -2.05
N ALA A 362 -0.83 28.17 -1.16
CA ALA A 362 -2.22 27.73 -1.14
C ALA A 362 -3.20 28.87 -0.81
N ARG A 363 -2.84 29.78 0.12
CA ARG A 363 -3.64 30.97 0.41
C ARG A 363 -3.71 31.92 -0.79
N MET A 364 -2.60 32.12 -1.49
CA MET A 364 -2.56 32.93 -2.71
C MET A 364 -3.44 32.33 -3.82
N LEU A 365 -3.40 31.00 -4.01
CA LEU A 365 -4.27 30.30 -4.96
C LEU A 365 -5.76 30.49 -4.64
N ARG A 366 -6.14 30.37 -3.37
CA ARG A 366 -7.53 30.57 -2.95
C ARG A 366 -7.99 32.00 -3.20
N ALA A 367 -7.12 32.99 -2.99
CA ALA A 367 -7.42 34.40 -3.28
C ALA A 367 -7.59 34.65 -4.79
N SER A 368 -6.71 34.09 -5.64
CA SER A 368 -6.77 34.29 -7.09
C SER A 368 -7.97 33.59 -7.77
N ASN A 369 -8.60 32.62 -7.12
CA ASN A 369 -9.77 31.92 -7.66
C ASN A 369 -11.10 32.67 -7.44
N THR A 370 -11.07 33.83 -6.78
CA THR A 370 -12.27 34.65 -6.49
C THR A 370 -12.50 35.78 -7.49
N THR A 371 -11.56 36.01 -8.41
CA THR A 371 -11.56 37.14 -9.33
C THR A 371 -11.62 36.65 -10.80
N GLN A 372 -12.73 36.92 -11.50
CA GLN A 372 -12.77 36.83 -12.97
C GLN A 372 -11.94 37.98 -13.54
N CYS A 373 -10.63 37.77 -13.71
CA CYS A 373 -9.72 38.78 -14.24
C CYS A 373 -9.01 38.29 -15.51
N GLU A 374 -8.82 39.19 -16.47
CA GLU A 374 -8.08 38.93 -17.73
C GLU A 374 -6.63 38.46 -17.48
N ASN A 375 -6.08 38.72 -16.29
CA ASN A 375 -4.72 38.36 -15.88
C ASN A 375 -4.61 37.08 -15.03
N TRP A 376 -5.66 36.25 -14.98
CA TRP A 376 -5.73 35.07 -14.11
C TRP A 376 -4.51 34.12 -14.24
N LEU A 377 -4.02 33.87 -15.45
CA LEU A 377 -2.85 33.01 -15.68
C LEU A 377 -1.56 33.55 -15.02
N SER A 378 -1.38 34.87 -15.04
CA SER A 378 -0.25 35.55 -14.40
C SER A 378 -0.37 35.46 -12.88
N GLU A 379 -1.58 35.69 -12.33
CA GLU A 379 -1.85 35.54 -10.90
C GLU A 379 -1.63 34.10 -10.42
N LEU A 380 -2.14 33.10 -11.17
CA LEU A 380 -1.91 31.69 -10.90
C LEU A 380 -0.42 31.35 -10.88
N THR A 381 0.36 31.89 -11.82
CA THR A 381 1.82 31.67 -11.88
C THR A 381 2.51 32.22 -10.63
N LEU A 382 2.10 33.39 -10.13
CA LEU A 382 2.64 34.00 -8.91
C LEU A 382 2.31 33.22 -7.63
N THR A 383 1.29 32.37 -7.64
CA THR A 383 1.02 31.47 -6.49
C THR A 383 2.09 30.40 -6.33
N HIS A 384 2.88 30.12 -7.37
CA HIS A 384 3.79 28.97 -7.46
C HIS A 384 3.14 27.59 -7.20
N TRP A 385 1.81 27.50 -7.13
CA TRP A 385 1.12 26.24 -6.77
C TRP A 385 1.39 25.13 -7.78
N LEU A 386 1.18 25.41 -9.07
CA LEU A 386 1.46 24.45 -10.14
C LEU A 386 2.94 24.11 -10.26
N HIS A 387 3.83 25.07 -9.97
CA HIS A 387 5.27 24.82 -9.91
C HIS A 387 5.60 23.81 -8.81
N ASN A 388 5.08 23.99 -7.60
CA ASN A 388 5.32 23.06 -6.48
C ASN A 388 4.80 21.65 -6.79
N LEU A 389 3.61 21.54 -7.41
CA LEU A 389 3.06 20.26 -7.86
C LEU A 389 3.94 19.60 -8.93
N SER A 390 4.40 20.37 -9.92
CA SER A 390 5.28 19.88 -10.98
C SER A 390 6.60 19.35 -10.40
N VAL A 391 7.18 20.05 -9.43
CA VAL A 391 8.41 19.63 -8.77
C VAL A 391 8.20 18.37 -7.92
N LEU A 392 7.09 18.27 -7.17
CA LEU A 392 6.72 17.07 -6.41
C LEU A 392 6.55 15.84 -7.32
N ILE A 393 5.82 16.00 -8.43
CA ILE A 393 5.61 14.93 -9.41
C ILE A 393 6.95 14.54 -10.04
N LYS A 394 7.79 15.51 -10.41
CA LYS A 394 9.13 15.26 -10.94
C LYS A 394 10.02 14.48 -9.96
N ALA A 395 9.93 14.79 -8.66
CA ALA A 395 10.64 14.05 -7.61
C ALA A 395 10.19 12.58 -7.55
N ALA A 396 8.88 12.34 -7.58
CA ALA A 396 8.33 10.99 -7.61
C ALA A 396 8.75 10.24 -8.89
N CYS A 397 8.62 10.86 -10.06
CA CYS A 397 9.09 10.26 -11.32
C CYS A 397 10.59 9.93 -11.28
N CYS A 398 11.43 10.76 -10.67
CA CYS A 398 12.84 10.45 -10.50
C CYS A 398 13.05 9.18 -9.66
N ALA A 399 12.31 9.02 -8.56
CA ALA A 399 12.36 7.80 -7.75
C ALA A 399 11.90 6.57 -8.56
N VAL A 400 10.77 6.69 -9.26
CA VAL A 400 10.20 5.63 -10.12
C VAL A 400 11.18 5.19 -11.20
N THR A 401 11.73 6.13 -11.99
CA THR A 401 12.71 5.83 -13.05
C THR A 401 13.97 5.15 -12.50
N ASN A 402 14.45 5.57 -11.33
CA ASN A 402 15.61 4.91 -10.72
C ASN A 402 15.30 3.48 -10.27
N VAL A 403 14.12 3.26 -9.70
CA VAL A 403 13.70 1.95 -9.20
C VAL A 403 13.37 0.97 -10.34
N ASP A 404 12.52 1.38 -11.28
CA ASP A 404 11.99 0.52 -12.36
C ASP A 404 12.99 0.35 -13.51
N GLU A 405 13.50 1.45 -14.06
CA GLU A 405 14.37 1.43 -15.26
C GLU A 405 15.84 1.20 -14.92
N HIS A 406 16.37 1.90 -13.92
CA HIS A 406 17.80 1.81 -13.57
C HIS A 406 18.14 0.69 -12.58
N ASN A 407 17.13 -0.02 -12.07
CA ASN A 407 17.29 -1.03 -11.01
C ASN A 407 18.17 -0.50 -9.86
N ARG A 408 17.81 0.67 -9.34
CA ARG A 408 18.55 1.41 -8.32
C ARG A 408 17.65 1.73 -7.15
N SER A 409 18.10 1.37 -5.95
CA SER A 409 17.37 1.69 -4.72
C SER A 409 17.38 3.19 -4.44
N VAL A 410 16.33 3.69 -3.78
CA VAL A 410 16.13 5.11 -3.48
C VAL A 410 15.91 5.30 -1.98
N LEU A 411 16.69 6.18 -1.36
CA LEU A 411 16.53 6.61 0.02
C LEU A 411 16.02 8.05 0.05
N VAL A 412 14.83 8.25 0.61
CA VAL A 412 14.13 9.53 0.59
C VAL A 412 14.21 10.19 1.96
N HIS A 413 14.53 11.48 1.97
CA HIS A 413 14.40 12.29 3.18
C HIS A 413 14.03 13.74 2.86
N CYS A 414 13.44 14.41 3.85
CA CYS A 414 13.34 15.86 3.92
C CYS A 414 13.99 16.34 5.22
N SER A 415 13.83 17.61 5.59
CA SER A 415 14.39 18.18 6.83
C SER A 415 13.92 17.41 8.07
N ASN A 416 12.63 17.08 8.15
CA ASN A 416 12.03 16.37 9.29
C ASN A 416 11.63 14.92 8.95
N GLY A 417 11.90 14.43 7.74
CA GLY A 417 11.56 13.08 7.27
C GLY A 417 10.06 12.70 7.25
N GLN A 418 9.14 13.66 7.43
CA GLN A 418 7.70 13.42 7.61
C GLN A 418 6.88 13.95 6.44
N ASP A 419 6.83 15.27 6.22
CA ASP A 419 5.88 15.90 5.30
C ASP A 419 6.14 15.53 3.83
N HIS A 420 7.13 16.18 3.20
CA HIS A 420 7.43 15.94 1.78
C HIS A 420 7.91 14.51 1.50
N THR A 421 8.56 13.86 2.47
CA THR A 421 8.99 12.47 2.36
C THR A 421 7.80 11.54 2.16
N SER A 422 6.75 11.67 2.99
CA SER A 422 5.59 10.80 2.88
C SER A 422 4.83 11.06 1.58
N THR A 423 4.58 12.32 1.22
CA THR A 423 3.86 12.65 -0.02
C THR A 423 4.59 12.13 -1.26
N MET A 424 5.91 12.29 -1.33
CA MET A 424 6.71 11.85 -2.48
C MET A 424 6.77 10.32 -2.58
N ILE A 425 7.01 9.63 -1.45
CA ILE A 425 7.03 8.16 -1.40
C ILE A 425 5.67 7.60 -1.82
N THR A 426 4.57 8.09 -1.25
CA THR A 426 3.23 7.63 -1.59
C THR A 426 2.94 7.82 -3.08
N LEU A 427 3.32 8.96 -3.66
CA LEU A 427 3.16 9.20 -5.09
C LEU A 427 3.98 8.22 -5.94
N ALA A 428 5.23 7.93 -5.55
CA ALA A 428 6.07 6.95 -6.23
C ALA A 428 5.50 5.53 -6.12
N GLU A 429 5.02 5.13 -4.94
CA GLU A 429 4.37 3.83 -4.72
C GLU A 429 3.11 3.67 -5.58
N ILE A 430 2.27 4.70 -5.68
CA ILE A 430 1.09 4.71 -6.57
C ILE A 430 1.49 4.55 -8.04
N MET A 431 2.60 5.17 -8.46
CA MET A 431 3.11 5.07 -9.83
C MET A 431 3.71 3.69 -10.14
N LEU A 432 4.30 3.01 -9.14
CA LEU A 432 4.99 1.73 -9.30
C LEU A 432 4.08 0.51 -9.12
N ASP A 433 3.04 0.62 -8.30
CA ASP A 433 2.23 -0.52 -7.88
C ASP A 433 0.73 -0.21 -8.02
N SER A 434 0.10 -0.84 -9.03
CA SER A 434 -1.32 -0.68 -9.36
C SER A 434 -2.25 -1.09 -8.23
N HIS A 435 -1.77 -1.85 -7.26
CA HIS A 435 -2.52 -2.22 -6.06
C HIS A 435 -2.96 -0.99 -5.25
N TYR A 436 -2.14 0.08 -5.19
CA TYR A 436 -2.49 1.30 -4.47
C TYR A 436 -3.56 2.15 -5.19
N LEU A 437 -3.88 1.85 -6.44
CA LEU A 437 -4.95 2.53 -7.20
C LEU A 437 -6.34 1.91 -6.95
N ASN A 438 -6.43 0.82 -6.18
CA ASN A 438 -7.70 0.20 -5.83
C ASN A 438 -8.38 0.96 -4.67
N ASN A 439 -9.69 1.23 -4.75
CA ASN A 439 -10.50 2.00 -3.78
C ASN A 439 -10.46 1.52 -2.31
N LYS A 440 -9.83 0.39 -2.00
CA LYS A 440 -9.60 -0.07 -0.62
C LYS A 440 -8.34 0.54 0.01
N TRP A 441 -7.45 1.11 -0.79
CA TRP A 441 -6.09 1.51 -0.41
C TRP A 441 -5.81 3.00 -0.55
N PHE A 442 -6.55 3.69 -1.43
CA PHE A 442 -6.62 5.15 -1.52
C PHE A 442 -7.67 5.67 -0.54
#